data_AF-A0A3B0R0X0-F1
#
_entry.id   AF-A0A3B0R0X0-F1
#
_cell.length_a   1.000
_cell.length_b   1.000
_cell.length_c   1.000
_cell.angle_alpha   90.00
_cell.angle_beta   90.00
_cell.angle_gamma   90.00
#
_symmetry.space_group_name_H-M   'P 1'
#
loop_
_entity.id
_entity.type
_entity.pdbx_description
1 polymer ?
#
loop_
_entity_poly.entity_id
_entity_poly.type
_entity_poly.pdbx_seq_one_letter_code
_entity_poly.pdbx_strand_id
1 'polypeptide(L)'
;MRQLFIILSLIFAALGLVLSVLPFGMIALIPIIAAFIFGLIAFRVSKKSNKSTKIIKAIFLVVIISLCISIYRSVFETNVIENDDIETIKKEKQSDQESIDELESLEIEN
;
A
#
# COMPACT_ATOMS: atom_id res chain seq x y z
N MET A 1 -9.30 0.68 -30.34
CA MET A 1 -8.00 0.50 -29.64
C MET A 1 -7.68 1.57 -28.61
N ARG A 2 -7.50 2.86 -28.95
CA ARG A 2 -7.08 3.91 -27.97
C ARG A 2 -7.97 4.01 -26.72
N GLN A 3 -9.29 3.99 -26.89
CA GLN A 3 -10.22 4.19 -25.77
C GLN A 3 -10.24 3.02 -24.79
N LEU A 4 -9.95 1.80 -25.25
CA LEU A 4 -9.81 0.64 -24.38
C LEU A 4 -8.66 0.83 -23.39
N PHE A 5 -7.50 1.28 -23.86
CA PHE A 5 -6.35 1.55 -23.00
C PHE A 5 -6.59 2.71 -22.01
N ILE A 6 -7.34 3.73 -22.41
CA ILE A 6 -7.70 4.85 -21.52
C ILE A 6 -8.67 4.40 -20.44
N ILE A 7 -9.73 3.67 -20.81
CA ILE A 7 -10.73 3.16 -19.86
C ILE A 7 -10.07 2.19 -18.89
N LEU A 8 -9.20 1.30 -19.37
CA LEU A 8 -8.48 0.34 -18.54
C LEU A 8 -7.53 1.06 -17.57
N SER A 9 -6.75 2.04 -18.04
CA SER A 9 -5.88 2.86 -17.19
C SER A 9 -6.69 3.61 -16.12
N LEU A 10 -7.87 4.13 -16.46
CA LEU A 10 -8.74 4.83 -15.51
C LEU A 10 -9.28 3.89 -14.43
N ILE A 11 -9.72 2.69 -14.80
CA ILE A 11 -10.19 1.66 -13.85
C ILE A 11 -9.07 1.26 -12.90
N PHE A 12 -7.88 0.96 -13.43
CA PHE A 12 -6.73 0.60 -12.60
C PHE A 12 -6.27 1.75 -11.70
N ALA A 13 -6.32 3.00 -12.18
CA ALA A 13 -6.00 4.16 -11.36
C ALA A 13 -7.00 4.36 -10.21
N ALA A 14 -8.30 4.19 -10.49
CA ALA A 14 -9.33 4.25 -9.47
C ALA A 14 -9.19 3.12 -8.44
N LEU A 15 -8.96 1.88 -8.90
CA LEU A 15 -8.71 0.74 -8.03
C LEU A 15 -7.46 0.97 -7.17
N GLY A 16 -6.35 1.42 -7.76
CA GLY A 16 -5.13 1.73 -7.03
C GLY A 16 -5.30 2.83 -5.99
N LEU A 17 -6.09 3.86 -6.28
CA LEU A 17 -6.42 4.91 -5.32
C LEU A 17 -7.22 4.35 -4.14
N VAL A 18 -8.29 3.58 -4.40
CA VAL A 18 -9.11 2.98 -3.33
C VAL A 18 -8.29 2.01 -2.48
N LEU A 19 -7.48 1.15 -3.12
CA LEU A 19 -6.60 0.20 -2.42
C LEU A 19 -5.49 0.89 -1.63
N SER A 20 -5.01 2.05 -2.09
CA SER A 20 -4.01 2.84 -1.37
C SER A 20 -4.58 3.54 -0.13
N VAL A 21 -5.89 3.84 -0.12
CA VAL A 21 -6.56 4.43 1.04
C VAL A 21 -6.91 3.35 2.07
N LEU A 22 -7.18 2.11 1.64
CA LEU A 22 -7.35 0.99 2.56
C LEU A 22 -6.00 0.46 3.09
N PRO A 23 -5.97 -0.16 4.29
CA PRO A 23 -4.77 -0.77 4.86
C PRO A 23 -4.44 -2.12 4.19
N PHE A 24 -4.46 -2.18 2.86
CA PHE A 24 -4.05 -3.37 2.10
C PHE A 24 -2.52 -3.44 1.88
N GLY A 25 -1.76 -2.50 2.45
CA GLY A 25 -0.30 -2.48 2.35
C GLY A 25 0.22 -2.42 0.91
N MET A 26 1.25 -3.21 0.60
CA MET A 26 1.92 -3.21 -0.70
C MET A 26 1.06 -3.75 -1.87
N ILE A 27 -0.09 -4.38 -1.60
CA ILE A 27 -0.99 -4.89 -2.65
C ILE A 27 -1.52 -3.76 -3.54
N ALA A 28 -1.66 -2.55 -3.00
CA ALA A 28 -2.07 -1.36 -3.75
C ALA A 28 -1.07 -0.94 -4.85
N LEU A 29 0.21 -1.33 -4.74
CA LEU A 29 1.22 -0.97 -5.74
C LEU A 29 0.98 -1.65 -7.09
N ILE A 30 0.45 -2.88 -7.10
CA ILE A 30 0.20 -3.65 -8.32
C ILE A 30 -0.73 -2.89 -9.29
N PRO A 31 -1.96 -2.48 -8.88
CA PRO A 31 -2.83 -1.72 -9.76
C PRO A 31 -2.29 -0.33 -10.11
N ILE A 32 -1.51 0.31 -9.22
CA ILE A 32 -0.87 1.61 -9.49
C ILE A 32 0.16 1.49 -10.62
N ILE A 33 1.05 0.50 -10.55
CA ILE A 33 2.07 0.24 -11.59
C ILE A 33 1.41 -0.15 -12.91
N ALA A 34 0.37 -0.99 -12.87
CA ALA A 34 -0.41 -1.33 -14.05
C ALA A 34 -1.05 -0.08 -14.67
N ALA A 35 -1.69 0.78 -13.87
CA ALA A 35 -2.29 2.03 -14.33
C ALA A 35 -1.27 2.95 -15.01
N PHE A 36 -0.05 3.03 -14.45
CA PHE A 36 1.05 3.82 -14.98
C PHE A 36 1.50 3.33 -16.36
N ILE A 37 1.73 2.02 -16.51
CA ILE A 37 2.13 1.41 -17.79
C ILE A 37 1.04 1.60 -18.84
N PHE A 38 -0.21 1.32 -18.48
CA PHE A 38 -1.36 1.52 -19.37
C PHE A 38 -1.55 2.98 -19.77
N GLY A 39 -1.34 3.91 -18.83
CA GLY A 39 -1.38 5.36 -19.09
C GLY A 39 -0.27 5.80 -20.06
N LEU A 40 0.93 5.25 -19.94
CA LEU A 40 2.06 5.50 -20.85
C LEU A 40 1.78 5.01 -22.27
N ILE A 41 1.22 3.80 -22.41
CA ILE A 41 0.83 3.24 -23.70
C ILE A 41 -0.28 4.10 -24.33
N ALA A 42 -1.30 4.48 -23.54
CA ALA A 42 -2.36 5.36 -23.97
C ALA A 42 -1.83 6.73 -24.43
N PHE A 43 -0.84 7.29 -23.73
CA PHE A 43 -0.18 8.55 -24.11
C PHE A 43 0.50 8.45 -25.47
N ARG A 44 1.28 7.39 -25.70
CA ARG A 44 1.97 7.14 -26.98
C ARG A 44 0.98 7.01 -28.13
N VAL A 45 -0.11 6.26 -27.94
CA VAL A 45 -1.17 6.09 -28.96
C VAL A 45 -1.91 7.41 -29.22
N SER A 46 -2.14 8.23 -28.18
CA SER A 46 -2.83 9.51 -28.33
C SER A 46 -1.97 10.56 -29.05
N LYS A 47 -0.65 10.57 -28.81
CA LYS A 47 0.31 11.40 -29.55
C LYS A 47 0.31 11.09 -31.04
N LYS A 48 0.24 9.80 -31.41
CA LYS A 48 0.17 9.35 -32.81
C LYS A 48 -1.13 9.76 -33.52
N SER A 49 -2.19 10.01 -32.76
CA SER A 49 -3.52 10.36 -33.29
C SER A 49 -3.81 11.86 -33.33
N ASN A 50 -2.85 12.73 -32.97
CA ASN A 50 -3.00 14.19 -32.91
C ASN A 50 -4.20 14.68 -32.06
N LYS A 51 -4.63 13.87 -31.10
CA LYS A 51 -5.78 14.17 -30.22
C LYS A 51 -5.31 14.69 -28.87
N SER A 52 -6.12 15.57 -28.29
CA SER A 52 -5.88 16.22 -27.00
C SER A 52 -5.50 15.22 -25.90
N THR A 53 -4.29 15.37 -25.34
CA THR A 53 -3.75 14.51 -24.26
C THR A 53 -4.19 14.95 -22.86
N LYS A 54 -5.13 15.90 -22.74
CA LYS A 54 -5.59 16.49 -21.47
C LYS A 54 -6.05 15.44 -20.46
N ILE A 55 -6.85 14.46 -20.90
CA ILE A 55 -7.38 13.37 -20.06
C ILE A 55 -6.24 12.49 -19.51
N ILE A 56 -5.26 12.18 -20.36
CA ILE A 56 -4.15 11.30 -19.97
C ILE A 56 -3.24 12.00 -18.95
N LYS A 57 -3.05 13.32 -19.09
CA LYS A 57 -2.35 14.14 -18.08
C LYS A 57 -3.09 14.13 -16.74
N ALA A 58 -4.43 14.21 -16.75
CA ALA A 58 -5.23 14.12 -15.53
C ALA A 58 -5.11 12.74 -14.85
N ILE A 59 -5.14 11.65 -15.62
CA ILE A 59 -4.91 10.30 -15.08
C ILE A 59 -3.51 10.19 -14.45
N PHE A 60 -2.49 10.71 -15.12
CA PHE A 60 -1.13 10.74 -14.58
C PHE A 60 -1.04 11.48 -13.24
N LEU A 61 -1.77 12.60 -13.09
CA LEU A 61 -1.84 13.34 -11.83
C LEU A 61 -2.39 12.45 -10.71
N VAL A 62 -3.49 11.74 -10.96
CA VAL A 62 -4.12 10.83 -9.98
C VAL A 62 -3.15 9.70 -9.59
N VAL A 63 -2.44 9.14 -10.57
CA VAL A 63 -1.44 8.08 -10.32
C VAL A 63 -0.29 8.58 -9.45
N ILE A 64 0.21 9.80 -9.70
CA ILE A 64 1.28 10.39 -8.89
C ILE A 64 0.81 10.61 -7.44
N ILE A 65 -0.39 11.15 -7.25
CA ILE A 65 -0.96 11.38 -5.92
C ILE A 65 -1.12 10.05 -5.17
N SER A 66 -1.67 9.03 -5.83
CA SER A 66 -1.82 7.69 -5.27
C SER A 66 -0.46 7.08 -4.89
N LEU A 67 0.55 7.25 -5.74
CA LEU A 67 1.91 6.78 -5.46
C LEU A 67 2.52 7.47 -4.24
N CYS A 68 2.35 8.80 -4.09
CA CYS A 68 2.83 9.53 -2.92
C CYS A 68 2.17 9.04 -1.62
N ILE A 69 0.84 8.84 -1.64
CA ILE A 69 0.10 8.31 -0.49
C ILE A 69 0.57 6.90 -0.14
N SER A 70 0.73 6.05 -1.15
CA SER A 70 1.19 4.67 -0.97
C SER A 70 2.61 4.60 -0.41
N ILE A 71 3.54 5.43 -0.90
CA ILE A 71 4.91 5.52 -0.37
C ILE A 71 4.89 6.05 1.07
N TYR A 72 4.11 7.10 1.35
CA TYR A 72 3.97 7.65 2.70
C TYR A 72 3.48 6.57 3.67
N ARG A 73 2.41 5.85 3.33
CA ARG A 73 1.94 4.73 4.15
C ARG A 73 3.00 3.64 4.28
N SER A 74 3.66 3.25 3.18
CA SER A 74 4.68 2.19 3.20
C SER A 74 5.91 2.52 4.04
N VAL A 75 6.26 3.80 4.21
CA VAL A 75 7.41 4.24 5.01
C VAL A 75 7.01 4.56 6.45
N PHE A 76 5.82 5.10 6.69
CA PHE A 76 5.40 5.54 8.02
C PHE A 76 4.53 4.53 8.77
N GLU A 77 3.67 3.74 8.10
CA GLU A 77 2.78 2.75 8.76
C GLU A 77 3.49 1.43 9.08
N THR A 78 4.54 1.06 8.35
CA THR A 78 5.40 -0.10 8.68
C THR A 78 6.08 0.05 10.04
N ASN A 79 6.41 1.27 10.46
CA ASN A 79 6.93 1.52 11.81
C ASN A 79 5.89 1.25 12.91
N VAL A 80 4.59 1.26 12.61
CA VAL A 80 3.57 0.96 13.62
C VAL A 80 3.40 -0.55 13.77
N ILE A 81 3.44 -1.30 12.68
CA ILE A 81 3.26 -2.76 12.69
C ILE A 81 4.48 -3.46 13.32
N GLU A 82 5.71 -3.00 13.05
CA GLU A 82 6.91 -3.58 13.69
C GLU A 82 6.91 -3.35 15.21
N ASN A 83 6.37 -2.21 15.68
CA ASN A 83 6.25 -1.95 17.11
C ASN A 83 5.12 -2.76 17.77
N ASP A 84 3.97 -2.94 17.13
CA ASP A 84 2.87 -3.76 17.68
C ASP A 84 3.26 -5.25 17.78
N ASP A 85 3.96 -5.79 16.78
CA ASP A 85 4.43 -7.18 16.82
C ASP A 85 5.54 -7.37 17.87
N ILE A 86 6.49 -6.43 17.98
CA ILE A 86 7.54 -6.47 19.01
C ILE A 86 6.96 -6.27 20.41
N GLU A 87 6.00 -5.37 20.59
CA GLU A 87 5.34 -5.13 21.88
C GLU A 87 4.51 -6.34 22.31
N THR A 88 3.81 -6.99 21.38
CA THR A 88 3.06 -8.24 21.64
C THR A 88 4.01 -9.37 22.05
N ILE A 89 5.10 -9.59 21.31
CA ILE A 89 6.10 -10.62 21.63
C ILE A 89 6.78 -10.33 22.99
N LYS A 90 7.05 -9.06 23.29
CA LYS A 90 7.68 -8.66 24.56
C LYS A 90 6.73 -8.85 25.74
N LYS A 91 5.44 -8.57 25.55
CA LYS A 91 4.39 -8.76 26.55
C LYS A 91 4.13 -10.25 26.83
N GLU A 92 4.13 -11.10 25.81
CA GLU A 92 4.08 -12.56 25.98
C GLU A 92 5.27 -13.07 26.79
N LYS A 93 6.50 -12.68 26.41
CA LYS A 93 7.71 -13.08 27.15
C LYS A 93 7.72 -12.59 28.60
N GLN A 94 7.21 -11.38 28.85
CA GLN A 94 7.12 -10.86 30.21
C GLN A 94 6.08 -11.64 31.02
N SER A 95 4.93 -11.97 30.43
CA SER A 95 3.90 -12.80 31.07
C SER A 95 4.39 -14.21 31.38
N ASP A 96 5.17 -14.82 30.48
CA ASP A 96 5.79 -16.13 30.72
C ASP A 96 6.81 -16.06 31.85
N GLN A 97 7.64 -15.01 31.88
CA GLN A 97 8.64 -14.82 32.94
C GLN A 97 7.97 -14.55 34.29
N GLU A 98 6.95 -13.71 34.34
CA GLU A 98 6.16 -13.46 35.56
C GLU A 98 5.51 -14.76 36.07
N SER A 99 5.05 -15.62 35.17
CA SER A 99 4.48 -16.93 35.53
C SER A 99 5.55 -17.88 36.09
N ILE A 100 6.77 -17.87 35.55
CA ILE A 100 7.90 -18.66 36.05
C ILE A 100 8.34 -18.18 37.43
N ASP A 101 8.49 -16.86 37.60
CA ASP A 101 8.90 -16.25 38.86
C ASP A 101 7.86 -16.51 39.98
N GLU A 102 6.57 -16.50 39.64
CA GLU A 102 5.48 -16.84 40.56
C GLU A 102 5.53 -18.32 40.97
N LEU A 103 5.80 -19.23 40.03
CA LEU A 103 5.97 -20.67 40.34
C LEU A 103 7.21 -20.94 41.20
N GLU A 104 8.34 -20.29 40.93
CA GLU A 104 9.56 -20.44 41.71
C GLU A 104 9.38 -19.88 43.14
N SER A 105 8.64 -18.77 43.30
CA SER A 105 8.32 -18.23 44.61
C SER A 105 7.45 -19.16 45.46
N LEU A 106 6.50 -19.88 44.83
CA LEU A 106 5.65 -20.88 45.50
C LEU A 106 6.42 -22.15 45.90
N GLU A 107 7.51 -22.48 45.20
CA GLU A 107 8.37 -23.62 45.51
C GLU A 107 9.37 -23.32 46.64
N ILE A 108 9.76 -22.05 46.81
CA ILE A 108 10.66 -21.61 47.90
C ILE A 108 9.93 -21.40 49.24
N GLU A 109 8.61 -21.18 49.22
CA GLU A 109 7.79 -20.95 50.42
C GLU A 109 7.30 -22.25 51.10
N ASN A 110 7.63 -23.44 50.58
CA ASN A 110 7.29 -24.76 51.13
C ASN A 110 8.52 -25.62 51.43
#